data_AF-A0A3M2BHE0-F1
#
_entry.id   AF-A0A3M2BHE0-F1
#
_cell.length_a   1.000
_cell.length_b   1.000
_cell.length_c   1.000
_cell.angle_alpha   90.00
_cell.angle_beta   90.00
_cell.angle_gamma   90.00
#
_symmetry.space_group_name_H-M   'P 1'
#
loop_
_entity.id
_entity.type
_entity.pdbx_description
1 polymer ?
#
loop_
_entity_poly.entity_id
_entity_poly.type
_entity_poly.pdbx_seq_one_letter_code
_entity_poly.pdbx_strand_id
1 'polypeptide(L)'
;MSAMSKKEIQRELRAIEAGEARSWPQISALLNSVQTTKYWQGESESFSKWIEDFGKKIGLGRATLWRYLSAGRKYKNLKAAAEKMEPSLHYPQLQELQDYVSPENLELLEKLNRVMEPDDAYVLMDKVIRGEVRRQALREKWQAFRPALAGQTARGKHYSSVKVDRSNEFQAAKVREGEIYTAIKESAPMWLDCMQPYFIKVLSNVRPDVVDDACIGYKSETLARPIFDAVVAIKRSVRDPLCLHGIEIIGRFHGKALSKLVKMAPYCDFFWIATHHAVPNFSPDKIPEWAGVLVLTETEEIRVLREPEHTGSKQAVNQMLRGIILKAYGL
;
A
#
# COMPACT_ATOMS: atom_id res chain seq x y z
N MET A 1 -8.81 -15.29 -23.69
CA MET A 1 -9.22 -14.40 -24.80
C MET A 1 -8.64 -14.92 -26.09
N SER A 2 -9.51 -15.47 -26.93
CA SER A 2 -9.30 -15.44 -28.37
C SER A 2 -9.21 -13.98 -28.81
N ALA A 3 -8.28 -13.65 -29.69
CA ALA A 3 -8.20 -12.32 -30.26
C ALA A 3 -9.46 -12.03 -31.08
N MET A 4 -9.96 -10.79 -31.05
CA MET A 4 -11.01 -10.36 -31.97
C MET A 4 -10.55 -10.60 -33.42
N SER A 5 -11.46 -11.06 -34.26
CA SER A 5 -11.22 -11.14 -35.70
C SER A 5 -11.03 -9.73 -36.30
N LYS A 6 -10.39 -9.65 -37.48
CA LYS A 6 -10.20 -8.35 -38.16
C LYS A 6 -11.51 -7.59 -38.40
N LYS A 7 -12.61 -8.30 -38.72
CA LYS A 7 -13.94 -7.70 -38.91
C LYS A 7 -14.49 -7.10 -37.62
N GLU A 8 -14.31 -7.79 -36.48
CA GLU A 8 -14.74 -7.29 -35.18
C GLU A 8 -13.92 -6.08 -34.74
N ILE A 9 -12.60 -6.11 -34.95
CA ILE A 9 -11.72 -4.94 -34.68
C ILE A 9 -12.21 -3.73 -35.48
N GLN A 10 -12.47 -3.88 -36.79
CA GLN A 10 -12.96 -2.79 -37.63
C GLN A 10 -14.30 -2.24 -37.15
N ARG A 11 -15.23 -3.12 -36.77
CA ARG A 11 -16.54 -2.72 -36.25
C ARG A 11 -16.38 -1.90 -34.96
N GLU A 12 -15.58 -2.37 -34.01
CA GLU A 12 -15.36 -1.67 -32.75
C GLU A 12 -14.65 -0.32 -32.94
N LEU A 13 -13.65 -0.25 -33.83
CA LEU A 13 -12.98 1.02 -34.14
C LEU A 13 -13.97 2.05 -34.70
N ARG A 14 -14.80 1.64 -35.67
CA ARG A 14 -15.83 2.53 -36.25
C ARG A 14 -16.86 2.99 -35.23
N ALA A 15 -17.30 2.09 -34.36
CA ALA A 15 -18.25 2.42 -33.30
C ALA A 15 -17.71 3.48 -32.33
N ILE A 16 -16.45 3.35 -31.91
CA ILE A 16 -15.79 4.33 -31.04
C ILE A 16 -15.58 5.66 -31.77
N GLU A 17 -15.14 5.63 -33.03
CA GLU A 17 -14.98 6.83 -33.86
C GLU A 17 -16.32 7.55 -34.11
N ALA A 18 -17.44 6.81 -34.14
CA ALA A 18 -18.80 7.35 -34.21
C ALA A 18 -19.32 7.91 -32.87
N GLY A 19 -18.51 7.88 -31.81
CA GLY A 19 -18.86 8.44 -30.50
C GLY A 19 -19.53 7.47 -29.54
N GLU A 20 -19.60 6.17 -29.86
CA GLU A 20 -20.13 5.20 -28.90
C GLU A 20 -19.18 5.05 -27.70
N ALA A 21 -19.74 5.20 -26.50
CA ALA A 21 -18.98 5.03 -25.27
C ALA A 21 -18.44 3.60 -25.13
N ARG A 22 -17.20 3.49 -24.62
CA ARG A 22 -16.59 2.22 -24.24
C ARG A 22 -15.96 2.34 -22.87
N SER A 23 -16.13 1.32 -22.04
CA SER A 23 -15.46 1.21 -20.75
C SER A 23 -13.96 0.92 -20.95
N TRP A 24 -13.15 1.22 -19.93
CA TRP A 24 -11.71 0.93 -20.00
C TRP A 24 -11.37 -0.55 -20.29
N PRO A 25 -12.12 -1.56 -19.79
CA PRO A 25 -11.86 -2.96 -20.12
C PRO A 25 -12.14 -3.28 -21.59
N GLN A 26 -13.18 -2.68 -22.18
CA GLN A 26 -13.48 -2.83 -23.61
C GLN A 26 -12.36 -2.24 -24.47
N ILE A 27 -11.89 -1.02 -24.14
CA ILE A 27 -10.76 -0.40 -24.83
C ILE A 27 -9.50 -1.26 -24.68
N SER A 28 -9.22 -1.77 -23.48
CA SER A 28 -8.08 -2.67 -23.26
C SER A 28 -8.16 -3.94 -24.13
N ALA A 29 -9.34 -4.55 -24.24
CA ALA A 29 -9.56 -5.74 -25.05
C ALA A 29 -9.32 -5.48 -26.54
N LEU A 30 -9.79 -4.34 -27.04
CA LEU A 30 -9.56 -3.88 -28.41
C LEU A 30 -8.06 -3.64 -28.67
N LEU A 31 -7.40 -2.84 -27.84
CA LEU A 31 -5.97 -2.54 -27.96
C LEU A 31 -5.11 -3.83 -27.95
N ASN A 32 -5.45 -4.78 -27.08
CA ASN A 32 -4.74 -6.05 -27.04
C ASN A 32 -4.95 -6.84 -28.33
N SER A 33 -6.18 -6.91 -28.86
CA SER A 33 -6.48 -7.60 -30.12
C SER A 33 -5.79 -6.96 -31.32
N VAL A 34 -5.77 -5.63 -31.40
CA VAL A 34 -5.03 -4.89 -32.44
C VAL A 34 -3.54 -5.23 -32.39
N GLN A 35 -2.94 -5.26 -31.19
CA GLN A 35 -1.53 -5.59 -31.05
C GLN A 35 -1.23 -7.04 -31.43
N THR A 36 -2.01 -8.01 -30.92
CA THR A 36 -1.74 -9.44 -31.13
C THR A 36 -2.00 -9.90 -32.56
N THR A 37 -3.02 -9.34 -33.22
CA THR A 37 -3.34 -9.64 -34.63
C THR A 37 -2.49 -8.82 -35.61
N LYS A 38 -1.68 -7.89 -35.10
CA LYS A 38 -0.93 -6.91 -35.88
C LYS A 38 -1.82 -6.10 -36.84
N TYR A 39 -3.07 -5.82 -36.45
CA TYR A 39 -4.04 -5.07 -37.26
C TYR A 39 -3.50 -3.70 -37.71
N TRP A 40 -2.69 -3.07 -36.85
CA TRP A 40 -2.04 -1.79 -37.14
C TRP A 40 -1.04 -1.83 -38.30
N GLN A 41 -0.58 -3.02 -38.74
CA GLN A 41 0.34 -3.14 -39.87
C GLN A 41 -0.38 -2.77 -41.17
N GLY A 42 0.14 -1.76 -41.86
CA GLY A 42 -0.47 -1.18 -43.06
C GLY A 42 -1.24 0.12 -42.79
N GLU A 43 -1.59 0.42 -41.54
CA GLU A 43 -2.16 1.71 -41.13
C GLU A 43 -1.13 2.64 -40.48
N SER A 44 -0.07 2.09 -39.88
CA SER A 44 0.94 2.83 -39.13
C SER A 44 2.29 2.12 -39.13
N GLU A 45 3.37 2.90 -39.03
CA GLU A 45 4.76 2.43 -38.98
C GLU A 45 5.09 1.64 -37.70
N SER A 46 4.35 1.88 -36.62
CA SER A 46 4.47 1.12 -35.38
C SER A 46 3.16 1.10 -34.59
N PHE A 47 3.03 0.11 -33.70
CA PHE A 47 1.90 0.05 -32.77
C PHE A 47 1.82 1.27 -31.84
N SER A 48 2.97 1.82 -31.42
CA SER A 48 3.02 3.02 -30.59
C SER A 48 2.46 4.24 -31.32
N LYS A 49 2.81 4.39 -32.61
CA LYS A 49 2.28 5.46 -33.47
C LYS A 49 0.79 5.28 -33.73
N TRP A 50 0.36 4.04 -33.95
CA TRP A 50 -1.05 3.70 -34.09
C TRP A 50 -1.87 4.06 -32.83
N ILE A 51 -1.37 3.74 -31.63
CA ILE A 51 -2.01 4.14 -30.35
C ILE A 51 -2.11 5.66 -30.24
N GLU A 52 -1.06 6.39 -30.63
CA GLU A 52 -1.07 7.85 -30.56
C GLU A 52 -2.14 8.45 -31.47
N ASP A 53 -2.21 7.99 -32.71
CA ASP A 53 -3.15 8.51 -33.69
C ASP A 53 -4.59 8.08 -33.35
N PHE A 54 -4.79 6.84 -32.91
CA PHE A 54 -6.08 6.38 -32.38
C PHE A 54 -6.54 7.21 -31.18
N GLY A 55 -5.64 7.49 -30.23
CA GLY A 55 -5.92 8.34 -29.07
C GLY A 55 -6.37 9.75 -29.45
N LYS A 56 -5.74 10.37 -30.45
CA LYS A 56 -6.15 11.68 -30.98
C LYS A 56 -7.58 11.66 -31.52
N LYS A 57 -7.96 10.60 -32.25
CA LYS A 57 -9.31 10.46 -32.83
C LYS A 57 -10.40 10.37 -31.76
N ILE A 58 -10.13 9.67 -30.66
CA ILE A 58 -11.13 9.37 -29.63
C ILE A 58 -11.01 10.27 -28.39
N GLY A 59 -10.16 11.30 -28.44
CA GLY A 59 -9.96 12.24 -27.34
C GLY A 59 -9.24 11.66 -26.11
N LEU A 60 -8.51 10.55 -26.24
CA LEU A 60 -7.77 9.93 -25.14
C LEU A 60 -6.25 10.10 -25.30
N GLY A 61 -5.59 10.48 -24.21
CA GLY A 61 -4.13 10.60 -24.18
C GLY A 61 -3.42 9.25 -24.38
N ARG A 62 -2.28 9.27 -25.07
CA ARG A 62 -1.44 8.08 -25.31
C ARG A 62 -1.14 7.30 -24.02
N ALA A 63 -0.80 8.00 -22.93
CA ALA A 63 -0.49 7.36 -21.64
C ALA A 63 -1.69 6.58 -21.08
N THR A 64 -2.91 7.10 -21.23
CA THR A 64 -4.14 6.44 -20.79
C THR A 64 -4.39 5.14 -21.54
N LEU A 65 -4.21 5.13 -22.86
CA LEU A 65 -4.37 3.92 -23.67
C LEU A 65 -3.34 2.83 -23.31
N TRP A 66 -2.08 3.23 -23.11
CA TRP A 66 -1.06 2.32 -22.60
C TRP A 66 -1.40 1.77 -21.21
N ARG A 67 -1.97 2.61 -20.34
CA ARG A 67 -2.43 2.22 -19.01
C ARG A 67 -3.54 1.17 -19.09
N TYR A 68 -4.55 1.39 -19.92
CA TYR A 68 -5.66 0.45 -20.11
C TYR A 68 -5.14 -0.90 -20.63
N LEU A 69 -4.32 -0.88 -21.68
CA LEU A 69 -3.69 -2.08 -22.23
C LEU A 69 -2.86 -2.84 -21.18
N SER A 70 -2.08 -2.12 -20.38
CA SER A 70 -1.26 -2.71 -19.32
C SER A 70 -2.13 -3.33 -18.22
N ALA A 71 -3.16 -2.61 -17.75
CA ALA A 71 -4.06 -3.07 -16.71
C ALA A 71 -4.82 -4.33 -17.11
N GLY A 72 -5.39 -4.38 -18.33
CA GLY A 72 -6.10 -5.58 -18.78
C GLY A 72 -5.20 -6.81 -18.93
N ARG A 73 -3.94 -6.62 -19.35
CA ARG A 73 -2.94 -7.70 -19.36
C ARG A 73 -2.59 -8.19 -17.97
N LYS A 74 -2.38 -7.26 -17.03
CA LYS A 74 -2.08 -7.58 -15.62
C LYS A 74 -3.22 -8.37 -14.99
N TYR A 75 -4.47 -7.92 -15.17
CA TYR A 75 -5.64 -8.66 -14.70
C TYR A 75 -5.68 -10.08 -15.24
N LYS A 76 -5.50 -10.25 -16.55
CA LYS A 76 -5.51 -11.57 -17.19
C LYS A 76 -4.43 -12.49 -16.63
N ASN A 77 -3.23 -11.96 -16.39
CA ASN A 77 -2.13 -12.74 -15.83
C ASN A 77 -2.40 -13.13 -14.36
N LEU A 78 -2.90 -12.18 -13.56
CA LEU A 78 -3.29 -12.44 -12.17
C LEU A 78 -4.40 -13.48 -12.08
N LYS A 79 -5.47 -13.31 -12.87
CA LYS A 79 -6.58 -14.27 -13.01
C LYS A 79 -6.06 -15.67 -13.35
N ALA A 80 -5.25 -15.79 -14.40
CA ALA A 80 -4.72 -17.08 -14.83
C ALA A 80 -3.81 -17.74 -13.77
N ALA A 81 -3.04 -16.95 -13.02
CA ALA A 81 -2.23 -17.46 -11.92
C ALA A 81 -3.09 -17.97 -10.76
N ALA A 82 -4.13 -17.21 -10.39
CA ALA A 82 -5.07 -17.56 -9.32
C ALA A 82 -5.86 -18.84 -9.65
N GLU A 83 -6.46 -18.91 -10.84
CA GLU A 83 -7.26 -20.08 -11.28
C GLU A 83 -6.40 -21.33 -11.51
N LYS A 84 -5.10 -21.16 -11.78
CA LYS A 84 -4.17 -22.29 -11.84
C LYS A 84 -3.84 -22.82 -10.45
N MET A 85 -3.77 -21.95 -9.45
CA MET A 85 -3.43 -22.32 -8.07
C MET A 85 -4.63 -22.92 -7.33
N GLU A 86 -5.82 -22.35 -7.54
CA GLU A 86 -7.07 -22.85 -6.98
C GLU A 86 -8.13 -22.96 -8.10
N PRO A 87 -8.28 -24.14 -8.72
CA PRO A 87 -9.18 -24.34 -9.86
C PRO A 87 -10.67 -24.12 -9.56
N SER A 88 -11.06 -24.15 -8.28
CA SER A 88 -12.44 -23.85 -7.87
C SER A 88 -12.78 -22.36 -7.92
N LEU A 89 -11.77 -21.47 -7.93
CA LEU A 89 -11.97 -20.04 -8.10
C LEU A 89 -12.25 -19.72 -9.56
N HIS A 90 -13.28 -18.90 -9.78
CA HIS A 90 -13.62 -18.38 -11.09
C HIS A 90 -13.79 -16.87 -11.00
N TYR A 91 -12.90 -16.16 -11.68
CA TYR A 91 -12.98 -14.69 -11.74
C TYR A 91 -13.69 -14.24 -13.02
N PRO A 92 -14.38 -13.09 -13.00
CA PRO A 92 -15.04 -12.54 -14.18
C PRO A 92 -14.06 -12.33 -15.34
N GLN A 93 -14.56 -12.36 -16.58
CA GLN A 93 -13.78 -11.88 -17.72
C GLN A 93 -13.48 -10.39 -17.57
N LEU A 94 -12.45 -9.92 -18.29
CA LEU A 94 -12.03 -8.51 -18.22
C LEU A 94 -13.21 -7.54 -18.49
N GLN A 95 -14.06 -7.88 -19.46
CA GLN A 95 -15.21 -7.08 -19.88
C GLN A 95 -16.37 -7.08 -18.88
N GLU A 96 -16.36 -8.01 -17.93
CA GLU A 96 -17.38 -8.17 -16.88
C GLU A 96 -16.97 -7.45 -15.58
N LEU A 97 -15.77 -6.86 -15.55
CA LEU A 97 -15.32 -6.05 -14.43
C LEU A 97 -16.23 -4.82 -14.28
N GLN A 98 -16.66 -4.59 -13.05
CA GLN A 98 -17.48 -3.44 -12.68
C GLN A 98 -16.65 -2.14 -12.68
N ASP A 99 -17.32 -0.99 -12.83
CA ASP A 99 -16.67 0.31 -12.97
C ASP A 99 -15.84 0.76 -11.77
N TYR A 100 -16.12 0.22 -10.57
CA TYR A 100 -15.31 0.47 -9.38
C TYR A 100 -13.91 -0.19 -9.45
N VAL A 101 -13.70 -1.17 -10.33
CA VAL A 101 -12.39 -1.78 -10.58
C VAL A 101 -11.65 -0.94 -11.62
N SER A 102 -10.88 0.05 -11.14
CA SER A 102 -10.13 0.92 -12.03
C SER A 102 -8.81 0.28 -12.51
N PRO A 103 -8.21 0.77 -13.61
CA PRO A 103 -6.86 0.36 -14.03
C PRO A 103 -5.81 0.50 -12.93
N GLU A 104 -5.97 1.50 -12.06
CA GLU A 104 -5.05 1.71 -10.93
C GLU A 104 -5.13 0.62 -9.88
N ASN A 105 -6.33 0.09 -9.61
CA ASN A 105 -6.50 -1.01 -8.67
C ASN A 105 -5.66 -2.22 -9.13
N LEU A 106 -5.73 -2.54 -10.43
CA LEU A 106 -4.99 -3.66 -11.03
C LEU A 106 -3.47 -3.43 -11.05
N GLU A 107 -3.03 -2.20 -11.23
CA GLU A 107 -1.62 -1.84 -11.10
C GLU A 107 -1.10 -1.99 -9.67
N LEU A 108 -1.90 -1.63 -8.67
CA LEU A 108 -1.56 -1.79 -7.27
C LEU A 108 -1.54 -3.25 -6.85
N LEU A 109 -2.54 -4.05 -7.30
CA LEU A 109 -2.56 -5.49 -7.09
C LEU A 109 -1.33 -6.19 -7.65
N GLU A 110 -0.92 -5.86 -8.88
CA GLU A 110 0.29 -6.45 -9.46
C GLU A 110 1.55 -6.09 -8.65
N LYS A 111 1.66 -4.85 -8.16
CA LYS A 111 2.76 -4.44 -7.29
C LYS A 111 2.76 -5.19 -5.97
N LEU A 112 1.58 -5.36 -5.36
CA LEU A 112 1.42 -6.06 -4.08
C LEU A 112 1.69 -7.57 -4.22
N ASN A 113 1.32 -8.18 -5.34
CA ASN A 113 1.63 -9.59 -5.65
C ASN A 113 3.14 -9.88 -5.79
N ARG A 114 4.00 -8.83 -5.85
CA ARG A 114 5.45 -8.99 -5.84
C ARG A 114 6.04 -9.12 -4.44
N VAL A 115 5.28 -8.76 -3.41
CA VAL A 115 5.75 -8.60 -2.02
C VAL A 115 4.94 -9.40 -1.01
N MET A 116 3.66 -9.68 -1.31
CA MET A 116 2.78 -10.51 -0.49
C MET A 116 2.93 -12.00 -0.81
N GLU A 117 2.49 -12.86 0.10
CA GLU A 117 2.31 -14.29 -0.21
C GLU A 117 1.22 -14.46 -1.28
N PRO A 118 1.29 -15.51 -2.11
CA PRO A 118 0.32 -15.74 -3.18
C PRO A 118 -1.14 -15.78 -2.69
N ASP A 119 -1.40 -16.45 -1.58
CA ASP A 119 -2.75 -16.63 -1.05
C ASP A 119 -3.36 -15.29 -0.62
N ASP A 120 -2.59 -14.47 0.11
CA ASP A 120 -3.02 -13.12 0.51
C ASP A 120 -3.25 -12.20 -0.68
N ALA A 121 -2.43 -12.34 -1.73
CA ALA A 121 -2.58 -11.58 -2.96
C ALA A 121 -3.90 -11.92 -3.68
N TYR A 122 -4.33 -13.19 -3.65
CA TYR A 122 -5.59 -13.62 -4.23
C TYR A 122 -6.79 -13.22 -3.37
N VAL A 123 -6.70 -13.34 -2.05
CA VAL A 123 -7.72 -12.80 -1.13
C VAL A 123 -7.90 -11.30 -1.36
N LEU A 124 -6.80 -10.55 -1.52
CA LEU A 124 -6.87 -9.13 -1.82
C LEU A 124 -7.47 -8.86 -3.21
N MET A 125 -7.15 -9.68 -4.21
CA MET A 125 -7.73 -9.58 -5.55
C MET A 125 -9.24 -9.80 -5.52
N ASP A 126 -9.75 -10.81 -4.81
CA ASP A 126 -11.18 -11.07 -4.66
C ASP A 126 -11.91 -9.87 -4.02
N LYS A 127 -11.39 -9.35 -2.90
CA LYS A 127 -11.94 -8.15 -2.25
C LYS A 127 -11.94 -6.92 -3.18
N VAL A 128 -10.94 -6.76 -4.05
CA VAL A 128 -10.91 -5.68 -5.04
C VAL A 128 -11.98 -5.87 -6.12
N ILE A 129 -12.16 -7.08 -6.63
CA ILE A 129 -13.15 -7.40 -7.66
C ILE A 129 -14.58 -7.28 -7.13
N ARG A 130 -14.80 -7.54 -5.83
CA ARG A 130 -16.07 -7.31 -5.13
C ARG A 130 -16.33 -5.85 -4.75
N GLY A 131 -15.33 -4.97 -4.92
CA GLY A 131 -15.45 -3.55 -4.57
C GLY A 131 -15.35 -3.27 -3.06
N GLU A 132 -14.89 -4.25 -2.28
CA GLU A 132 -14.75 -4.15 -0.82
C GLU A 132 -13.51 -3.34 -0.41
N VAL A 133 -12.53 -3.20 -1.30
CA VAL A 133 -11.31 -2.42 -1.04
C VAL A 133 -11.30 -1.11 -1.81
N ARG A 134 -11.29 0.00 -1.07
CA ARG A 134 -11.09 1.33 -1.65
C ARG A 134 -9.68 1.46 -2.22
N ARG A 135 -9.55 2.15 -3.36
CA ARG A 135 -8.26 2.44 -4.00
C ARG A 135 -7.22 3.07 -3.06
N GLN A 136 -7.65 3.95 -2.16
CA GLN A 136 -6.76 4.58 -1.19
C GLN A 136 -6.14 3.54 -0.21
N ALA A 137 -6.90 2.53 0.21
CA ALA A 137 -6.40 1.47 1.06
C ALA A 137 -5.33 0.62 0.34
N LEU A 138 -5.53 0.32 -0.96
CA LEU A 138 -4.50 -0.34 -1.77
C LEU A 138 -3.22 0.48 -1.89
N ARG A 139 -3.33 1.80 -2.08
CA ARG A 139 -2.16 2.69 -2.13
C ARG A 139 -1.40 2.66 -0.82
N GLU A 140 -2.11 2.74 0.30
CA GLU A 140 -1.52 2.71 1.63
C GLU A 140 -0.84 1.38 1.94
N LYS A 141 -1.50 0.26 1.60
CA LYS A 141 -0.90 -1.09 1.71
C LYS A 141 0.35 -1.18 0.84
N TRP A 142 0.32 -0.70 -0.41
CA TRP A 142 1.51 -0.65 -1.24
C TRP A 142 2.64 0.20 -0.64
N GLN A 143 2.35 1.36 -0.03
CA GLN A 143 3.40 2.17 0.62
C GLN A 143 4.05 1.43 1.79
N ALA A 144 3.31 0.60 2.51
CA ALA A 144 3.83 -0.21 3.61
C ALA A 144 4.80 -1.30 3.12
N PHE A 145 4.48 -1.98 2.03
CA PHE A 145 5.31 -3.09 1.52
C PHE A 145 6.40 -2.68 0.52
N ARG A 146 6.26 -1.53 -0.15
CA ARG A 146 7.22 -1.05 -1.17
C ARG A 146 8.69 -1.07 -0.72
N PRO A 147 9.05 -0.72 0.53
CA PRO A 147 10.44 -0.77 1.00
C PRO A 147 11.11 -2.14 0.85
N ALA A 148 10.34 -3.23 0.87
CA ALA A 148 10.87 -4.59 0.71
C ALA A 148 11.55 -4.85 -0.62
N LEU A 149 11.20 -4.08 -1.66
CA LEU A 149 11.84 -4.19 -2.98
C LEU A 149 13.16 -3.42 -3.06
N ALA A 150 13.60 -2.72 -2.02
CA ALA A 150 14.89 -2.01 -1.97
C ALA A 150 15.20 -1.13 -3.20
N GLY A 151 14.19 -0.48 -3.79
CA GLY A 151 14.35 0.36 -4.99
C GLY A 151 14.40 -0.40 -6.32
N GLN A 152 14.22 -1.72 -6.33
CA GLN A 152 14.13 -2.54 -7.54
C GLN A 152 12.83 -2.23 -8.30
N THR A 153 12.91 -1.24 -9.19
CA THR A 153 11.89 -0.97 -10.17
C THR A 153 12.07 -1.91 -11.36
N ALA A 154 11.01 -2.60 -11.78
CA ALA A 154 10.99 -3.33 -13.05
C ALA A 154 11.10 -2.32 -14.21
N ARG A 155 12.33 -1.90 -14.54
CA ARG A 155 12.65 -1.05 -15.68
C ARG A 155 13.29 -1.92 -16.74
N GLY A 156 12.57 -2.18 -17.83
CA GLY A 156 13.08 -2.89 -19.01
C GLY A 156 12.04 -3.82 -19.64
N LYS A 157 12.10 -3.96 -20.97
CA LYS A 157 11.10 -4.64 -21.81
C LYS A 157 11.09 -6.18 -21.67
N HIS A 158 11.96 -6.77 -20.83
CA HIS A 158 12.17 -8.22 -20.70
C HIS A 158 12.42 -8.73 -19.28
N TYR A 159 12.29 -7.89 -18.24
CA TYR A 159 12.48 -8.39 -16.87
C TYR A 159 11.17 -8.95 -16.33
N SER A 160 11.22 -10.20 -15.84
CA SER A 160 10.22 -10.70 -14.90
C SER A 160 10.10 -9.69 -13.75
N SER A 161 8.88 -9.35 -13.37
CA SER A 161 8.61 -8.47 -12.24
C SER A 161 9.37 -9.01 -11.02
N VAL A 162 10.39 -8.29 -10.55
CA VAL A 162 11.21 -8.80 -9.44
C VAL A 162 10.33 -8.98 -8.23
N LYS A 163 10.23 -10.22 -7.75
CA LYS A 163 9.55 -10.58 -6.51
C LYS A 163 10.51 -10.41 -5.36
N VAL A 164 9.94 -10.16 -4.18
CA VAL A 164 10.69 -10.12 -2.94
C VAL A 164 11.36 -11.48 -2.70
N ASP A 165 12.63 -11.46 -2.32
CA ASP A 165 13.36 -12.64 -1.88
C ASP A 165 13.23 -12.74 -0.35
N ARG A 166 12.36 -13.63 0.13
CA ARG A 166 12.13 -13.83 1.57
C ARG A 166 13.28 -14.56 2.28
N SER A 167 14.23 -15.14 1.54
CA SER A 167 15.48 -15.65 2.11
C SER A 167 16.48 -14.53 2.41
N ASN A 168 16.36 -13.39 1.70
CA ASN A 168 17.10 -12.19 2.04
C ASN A 168 16.52 -11.56 3.32
N GLU A 169 17.31 -11.61 4.38
CA GLU A 169 16.88 -11.16 5.71
C GLU A 169 16.41 -9.69 5.73
N PHE A 170 16.96 -8.80 4.87
CA PHE A 170 16.57 -7.38 4.84
C PHE A 170 15.19 -7.24 4.21
N GLN A 171 14.97 -7.88 3.06
CA GLN A 171 13.69 -7.86 2.39
C GLN A 171 12.60 -8.52 3.24
N ALA A 172 12.90 -9.66 3.88
CA ALA A 172 12.00 -10.33 4.81
C ALA A 172 11.62 -9.43 6.00
N ALA A 173 12.59 -8.69 6.58
CA ALA A 173 12.29 -7.75 7.64
C ALA A 173 11.35 -6.62 7.19
N LYS A 174 11.53 -6.09 5.97
CA LYS A 174 10.65 -5.05 5.42
C LYS A 174 9.26 -5.54 5.04
N VAL A 175 9.14 -6.80 4.63
CA VAL A 175 7.83 -7.46 4.48
C VAL A 175 7.11 -7.52 5.83
N ARG A 176 7.78 -8.03 6.87
CA ARG A 176 7.21 -8.09 8.22
C ARG A 176 6.79 -6.73 8.75
N GLU A 177 7.60 -5.69 8.53
CA GLU A 177 7.22 -4.32 8.91
C GLU A 177 5.91 -3.87 8.21
N GLY A 178 5.74 -4.22 6.93
CA GLY A 178 4.53 -3.94 6.17
C GLY A 178 3.30 -4.72 6.67
N GLU A 179 3.48 -5.98 7.02
CA GLU A 179 2.45 -6.85 7.63
C GLU A 179 2.00 -6.28 8.98
N ILE A 180 2.95 -5.98 9.89
CA ILE A 180 2.68 -5.38 11.21
C ILE A 180 1.93 -4.06 11.06
N TYR A 181 2.39 -3.15 10.19
CA TYR A 181 1.73 -1.86 9.97
C TYR A 181 0.28 -2.04 9.48
N THR A 182 0.08 -2.96 8.53
CA THR A 182 -1.24 -3.24 7.97
C THR A 182 -2.17 -3.78 9.05
N ALA A 183 -1.72 -4.75 9.83
CA ALA A 183 -2.50 -5.35 10.91
C ALA A 183 -2.84 -4.32 12.01
N ILE A 184 -1.88 -3.49 12.44
CA ILE A 184 -2.12 -2.38 13.40
C ILE A 184 -3.23 -1.48 12.89
N LYS A 185 -3.19 -1.12 11.61
CA LYS A 185 -4.13 -0.18 11.01
C LYS A 185 -5.53 -0.77 10.90
N GLU A 186 -5.63 -2.01 10.45
CA GLU A 186 -6.91 -2.70 10.24
C GLU A 186 -7.60 -3.06 11.56
N SER A 187 -6.82 -3.32 12.62
CA SER A 187 -7.33 -3.74 13.94
C SER A 187 -7.24 -2.67 15.03
N ALA A 188 -6.99 -1.39 14.68
CA ALA A 188 -6.76 -0.31 15.64
C ALA A 188 -7.80 -0.20 16.78
N PRO A 189 -9.13 -0.27 16.50
CA PRO A 189 -10.15 -0.28 17.56
C PRO A 189 -10.03 -1.44 18.55
N MET A 190 -9.58 -2.62 18.09
CA MET A 190 -9.53 -3.84 18.90
C MET A 190 -8.38 -3.81 19.90
N TRP A 191 -7.15 -3.56 19.45
CA TRP A 191 -5.99 -3.57 20.35
C TRP A 191 -5.92 -2.33 21.25
N LEU A 192 -6.65 -1.27 20.92
CA LEU A 192 -6.84 -0.10 21.80
C LEU A 192 -7.99 -0.27 22.82
N ASP A 193 -8.68 -1.40 22.80
CA ASP A 193 -9.89 -1.65 23.59
C ASP A 193 -10.90 -0.48 23.45
N CYS A 194 -11.20 -0.14 22.20
CA CYS A 194 -12.12 0.95 21.84
C CYS A 194 -12.85 0.62 20.54
N MET A 195 -13.85 -0.27 20.61
CA MET A 195 -14.55 -0.78 19.42
C MET A 195 -15.32 0.28 18.62
N GLN A 196 -15.75 1.37 19.26
CA GLN A 196 -16.50 2.46 18.63
C GLN A 196 -15.91 3.82 19.02
N PRO A 197 -14.71 4.18 18.52
CA PRO A 197 -14.12 5.47 18.80
C PRO A 197 -14.91 6.56 18.07
N TYR A 198 -15.12 7.71 18.73
CA TYR A 198 -15.66 8.89 18.06
C TYR A 198 -14.81 9.30 16.86
N PHE A 199 -13.48 9.15 16.97
CA PHE A 199 -12.54 9.39 15.89
C PHE A 199 -11.32 8.48 16.05
N ILE A 200 -10.87 7.89 14.93
CA ILE A 200 -9.60 7.18 14.88
C ILE A 200 -8.92 7.39 13.53
N LYS A 201 -7.61 7.66 13.56
CA LYS A 201 -6.79 7.78 12.36
C LYS A 201 -5.41 7.17 12.60
N VAL A 202 -5.03 6.25 11.72
CA VAL A 202 -3.69 5.66 11.68
C VAL A 202 -2.90 6.28 10.53
N LEU A 203 -1.74 6.83 10.85
CA LEU A 203 -0.86 7.56 9.94
C LEU A 203 0.52 6.90 9.96
N SER A 204 1.11 6.62 8.79
CA SER A 204 2.50 6.16 8.71
C SER A 204 3.49 7.31 8.61
N ASN A 205 4.77 7.07 8.92
CA ASN A 205 5.88 7.99 8.61
C ASN A 205 5.62 9.44 9.06
N VAL A 206 5.23 9.63 10.31
CA VAL A 206 4.91 10.96 10.86
C VAL A 206 6.16 11.55 11.50
N ARG A 207 6.42 12.84 11.27
CA ARG A 207 7.53 13.57 11.89
C ARG A 207 6.95 14.67 12.76
N PRO A 208 7.41 14.84 14.01
CA PRO A 208 7.03 16.00 14.79
C PRO A 208 7.63 17.27 14.18
N ASP A 209 6.89 18.37 14.31
CA ASP A 209 7.34 19.69 13.91
C ASP A 209 8.15 20.34 15.04
N VAL A 210 9.45 20.07 15.04
CA VAL A 210 10.40 20.65 15.98
C VAL A 210 10.90 21.97 15.39
N VAL A 211 10.35 23.08 15.87
CA VAL A 211 10.64 24.44 15.37
C VAL A 211 11.93 25.01 15.99
N ASP A 212 12.40 24.52 17.14
CA ASP A 212 13.67 24.97 17.75
C ASP A 212 14.29 23.89 18.65
N ASP A 213 15.56 23.55 18.39
CA ASP A 213 16.41 22.64 19.20
C ASP A 213 16.69 23.18 20.63
N ALA A 214 16.37 24.46 20.90
CA ALA A 214 16.65 25.10 22.18
C ALA A 214 15.72 24.64 23.33
N CYS A 215 14.52 24.14 23.04
CA CYS A 215 13.51 23.86 24.07
C CYS A 215 13.61 22.46 24.69
N ILE A 216 14.39 21.55 24.10
CA ILE A 216 14.59 20.19 24.61
C ILE A 216 16.06 20.02 25.00
N GLY A 217 16.69 20.97 25.70
CA GLY A 217 17.98 20.78 26.41
C GLY A 217 19.17 20.14 25.65
N TYR A 218 19.09 19.93 24.33
CA TYR A 218 20.01 19.12 23.55
C TYR A 218 20.51 19.98 22.41
N LYS A 219 21.78 20.41 22.53
CA LYS A 219 22.45 21.18 21.48
C LYS A 219 22.56 20.34 20.20
N SER A 220 22.05 20.93 19.15
CA SER A 220 22.01 20.48 17.76
C SER A 220 23.39 20.29 17.17
N GLU A 221 23.53 19.28 16.29
CA GLU A 221 24.30 19.44 15.04
C GLU A 221 24.09 18.28 14.04
N THR A 222 23.47 17.15 14.40
CA THR A 222 23.26 16.02 13.44
C THR A 222 22.05 15.12 13.73
N LEU A 223 21.11 15.49 14.60
CA LEU A 223 19.98 14.62 14.93
C LEU A 223 18.86 14.76 13.88
N ALA A 224 18.82 13.82 12.94
CA ALA A 224 17.67 13.63 12.07
C ALA A 224 16.38 13.59 12.91
N ARG A 225 15.42 14.47 12.58
CA ARG A 225 14.11 14.52 13.27
C ARG A 225 13.52 13.11 13.34
N PRO A 226 13.01 12.67 14.51
CA PRO A 226 12.48 11.32 14.64
C PRO A 226 11.31 11.12 13.67
N ILE A 227 11.29 9.97 13.02
CA ILE A 227 10.18 9.55 12.15
C ILE A 227 9.54 8.36 12.85
N PHE A 228 8.25 8.48 13.10
CA PHE A 228 7.42 7.42 13.64
C PHE A 228 6.95 6.52 12.51
N ASP A 229 7.12 5.22 12.66
CA ASP A 229 6.61 4.25 11.68
C ASP A 229 5.09 4.33 11.58
N ALA A 230 4.41 4.44 12.73
CA ALA A 230 2.99 4.81 12.79
C ALA A 230 2.64 5.73 13.97
N VAL A 231 1.59 6.53 13.78
CA VAL A 231 0.92 7.28 14.84
C VAL A 231 -0.57 7.01 14.73
N VAL A 232 -1.19 6.61 15.84
CA VAL A 232 -2.65 6.50 15.97
C VAL A 232 -3.17 7.68 16.76
N ALA A 233 -3.97 8.51 16.12
CA ALA A 233 -4.71 9.58 16.77
C ALA A 233 -6.13 9.06 17.05
N ILE A 234 -6.51 8.96 18.31
CA ILE A 234 -7.80 8.42 18.74
C ILE A 234 -8.50 9.38 19.70
N LYS A 235 -9.81 9.49 19.55
CA LYS A 235 -10.70 10.16 20.48
C LYS A 235 -11.82 9.19 20.81
N ARG A 236 -11.87 8.73 22.07
CA ARG A 236 -12.79 7.67 22.51
C ARG A 236 -14.24 8.17 22.47
N SER A 237 -14.53 9.32 23.07
CA SER A 237 -15.84 10.01 23.01
C SER A 237 -15.70 11.47 22.59
N VAL A 238 -16.82 12.15 22.29
CA VAL A 238 -16.85 13.58 21.95
C VAL A 238 -16.16 14.46 23.01
N ARG A 239 -16.22 14.08 24.28
CA ARG A 239 -15.69 14.85 25.41
C ARG A 239 -14.23 14.56 25.72
N ASP A 240 -13.72 13.41 25.29
CA ASP A 240 -12.34 13.02 25.60
C ASP A 240 -11.34 13.87 24.81
N PRO A 241 -10.14 14.13 25.38
CA PRO A 241 -9.06 14.73 24.62
C PRO A 241 -8.64 13.80 23.47
N LEU A 242 -8.04 14.39 22.43
CA LEU A 242 -7.35 13.60 21.41
C LEU A 242 -6.12 12.96 22.04
N CYS A 243 -5.98 11.65 21.88
CA CYS A 243 -4.88 10.86 22.40
C CYS A 243 -4.00 10.35 21.25
N LEU A 244 -2.69 10.46 21.40
CA LEU A 244 -1.71 10.00 20.42
C LEU A 244 -0.98 8.75 20.90
N HIS A 245 -1.02 7.70 20.08
CA HIS A 245 -0.22 6.49 20.26
C HIS A 245 0.88 6.49 19.21
N GLY A 246 2.14 6.66 19.63
CA GLY A 246 3.30 6.53 18.75
C GLY A 246 3.74 5.07 18.67
N ILE A 247 4.10 4.60 17.48
CA ILE A 247 4.48 3.20 17.26
C ILE A 247 5.76 3.14 16.44
N GLU A 248 6.74 2.40 16.97
CA GLU A 248 7.92 1.96 16.25
C GLU A 248 7.81 0.48 15.89
N ILE A 249 8.00 0.16 14.62
CA ILE A 249 7.88 -1.20 14.10
C ILE A 249 9.27 -1.80 13.97
N ILE A 250 9.51 -2.86 14.73
CA ILE A 250 10.80 -3.53 14.80
C ILE A 250 10.75 -4.80 13.95
N GLY A 251 11.27 -4.74 12.73
CA GLY A 251 11.51 -5.93 11.90
C GLY A 251 12.71 -6.77 12.35
N ARG A 252 13.61 -6.18 13.18
CA ARG A 252 14.77 -6.79 13.84
C ARG A 252 15.17 -6.02 15.10
N PHE A 253 15.43 -6.72 16.20
CA PHE A 253 15.79 -6.08 17.47
C PHE A 253 17.31 -5.87 17.60
N HIS A 254 17.77 -4.61 17.77
CA HIS A 254 19.17 -4.26 18.01
C HIS A 254 19.28 -3.27 19.19
N GLY A 255 20.29 -3.43 20.07
CA GLY A 255 20.40 -2.65 21.32
C GLY A 255 20.49 -1.13 21.16
N LYS A 256 20.93 -0.63 19.99
CA LYS A 256 20.92 0.81 19.67
C LYS A 256 19.51 1.41 19.49
N ALA A 257 18.46 0.58 19.42
CA ALA A 257 17.09 1.03 19.28
C ALA A 257 16.60 1.81 20.52
N LEU A 258 17.07 1.45 21.73
CA LEU A 258 16.53 1.99 22.99
C LEU A 258 16.72 3.51 23.14
N SER A 259 17.87 4.04 22.73
CA SER A 259 18.13 5.48 22.80
C SER A 259 17.27 6.29 21.83
N LYS A 260 16.82 5.67 20.72
CA LYS A 260 15.83 6.24 19.81
C LYS A 260 14.46 6.33 20.50
N LEU A 261 14.03 5.26 21.17
CA LEU A 261 12.71 5.20 21.80
C LEU A 261 12.52 6.27 22.87
N VAL A 262 13.51 6.44 23.75
CA VAL A 262 13.47 7.45 24.83
C VAL A 262 13.31 8.86 24.27
N LYS A 263 13.91 9.16 23.12
CA LYS A 263 13.78 10.47 22.45
C LYS A 263 12.42 10.68 21.81
N MET A 264 11.73 9.60 21.46
CA MET A 264 10.46 9.64 20.74
C MET A 264 9.25 9.63 21.69
N ALA A 265 9.35 8.93 22.82
CA ALA A 265 8.24 8.79 23.77
C ALA A 265 7.55 10.11 24.14
N PRO A 266 8.25 11.24 24.40
CA PRO A 266 7.59 12.48 24.82
C PRO A 266 6.58 13.06 23.82
N TYR A 267 6.69 12.71 22.53
CA TYR A 267 5.85 13.26 21.46
C TYR A 267 4.47 12.62 21.36
N CYS A 268 4.20 11.54 22.10
CA CYS A 268 2.92 10.83 22.09
C CYS A 268 2.45 10.57 23.52
N ASP A 269 1.15 10.48 23.75
CA ASP A 269 0.60 10.12 25.07
C ASP A 269 1.03 8.71 25.47
N PHE A 270 0.96 7.78 24.52
CA PHE A 270 1.39 6.40 24.69
C PHE A 270 2.37 6.00 23.60
N PHE A 271 3.35 5.18 23.96
CA PHE A 271 4.38 4.74 23.02
C PHE A 271 4.48 3.22 22.98
N TRP A 272 4.52 2.68 21.77
CA TRP A 272 4.44 1.25 21.51
C TRP A 272 5.62 0.79 20.68
N ILE A 273 6.10 -0.39 21.01
CA ILE A 273 6.92 -1.22 20.13
C ILE A 273 6.03 -2.28 19.52
N ALA A 274 6.00 -2.33 18.19
CA ALA A 274 5.33 -3.39 17.46
C ALA A 274 6.34 -4.32 16.79
N THR A 275 6.16 -5.62 16.95
CA THR A 275 7.05 -6.64 16.38
C THR A 275 6.25 -7.83 15.87
N HIS A 276 6.91 -8.72 15.15
CA HIS A 276 6.36 -10.00 14.71
C HIS A 276 6.76 -11.11 15.70
N HIS A 277 5.89 -12.11 15.93
CA HIS A 277 6.17 -13.23 16.84
C HIS A 277 7.47 -13.98 16.43
N ALA A 278 7.71 -14.11 15.13
CA ALA A 278 8.91 -14.74 14.58
C ALA A 278 10.21 -13.90 14.64
N VAL A 279 10.22 -12.72 15.29
CA VAL A 279 11.47 -11.95 15.43
C VAL A 279 12.38 -12.67 16.45
N PRO A 280 13.55 -13.17 16.03
CA PRO A 280 14.44 -13.88 16.93
C PRO A 280 15.01 -12.94 17.99
N ASN A 281 15.20 -13.47 19.21
CA ASN A 281 15.80 -12.77 20.35
C ASN A 281 15.03 -11.52 20.84
N PHE A 282 13.79 -11.33 20.40
CA PHE A 282 12.90 -10.33 20.99
C PHE A 282 12.55 -10.77 22.41
N SER A 283 12.75 -9.87 23.37
CA SER A 283 12.36 -10.06 24.76
C SER A 283 11.75 -8.75 25.25
N PRO A 284 10.48 -8.77 25.72
CA PRO A 284 9.83 -7.60 26.30
C PRO A 284 10.63 -6.98 27.47
N ASP A 285 11.44 -7.77 28.18
CA ASP A 285 12.27 -7.32 29.30
C ASP A 285 13.41 -6.38 28.87
N LYS A 286 13.79 -6.44 27.59
CA LYS A 286 14.77 -5.51 27.00
C LYS A 286 14.15 -4.19 26.56
N ILE A 287 12.83 -4.06 26.61
CA ILE A 287 12.09 -2.86 26.23
C ILE A 287 11.73 -2.09 27.51
N PRO A 288 11.89 -0.75 27.55
CA PRO A 288 11.58 0.04 28.74
C PRO A 288 10.16 -0.22 29.25
N GLU A 289 9.98 -0.30 30.56
CA GLU A 289 8.71 -0.69 31.20
C GLU A 289 7.53 0.21 30.78
N TRP A 290 7.79 1.52 30.62
CA TRP A 290 6.80 2.49 30.16
C TRP A 290 6.30 2.25 28.72
N ALA A 291 7.03 1.50 27.90
CA ALA A 291 6.64 1.25 26.52
C ALA A 291 5.74 0.02 26.42
N GLY A 292 4.61 0.19 25.73
CA GLY A 292 3.72 -0.89 25.37
C GLY A 292 4.34 -1.80 24.31
N VAL A 293 3.89 -3.05 24.26
CA VAL A 293 4.38 -4.07 23.32
C VAL A 293 3.23 -4.70 22.57
N LEU A 294 3.22 -4.52 21.25
CA LEU A 294 2.33 -5.17 20.30
C LEU A 294 3.07 -6.28 19.56
N VAL A 295 2.44 -7.44 19.42
CA VAL A 295 2.98 -8.56 18.64
C VAL A 295 1.96 -9.02 17.61
N LEU A 296 2.41 -9.10 16.35
CA LEU A 296 1.69 -9.80 15.29
C LEU A 296 1.89 -11.32 15.48
N THR A 297 0.81 -12.02 15.74
CA THR A 297 0.79 -13.48 15.97
C THR A 297 0.97 -14.27 14.67
N GLU A 298 1.10 -15.60 14.78
CA GLU A 298 1.08 -16.51 13.62
C GLU A 298 -0.24 -16.46 12.84
N THR A 299 -1.33 -16.08 13.52
CA THR A 299 -2.67 -15.92 12.95
C THR A 299 -2.92 -14.53 12.37
N GLU A 300 -1.89 -13.71 12.19
CA GLU A 300 -1.96 -12.33 11.69
C GLU A 300 -2.79 -11.36 12.57
N GLU A 301 -2.94 -11.67 13.85
CA GLU A 301 -3.66 -10.82 14.80
C GLU A 301 -2.69 -9.97 15.63
N ILE A 302 -3.07 -8.72 15.91
CA ILE A 302 -2.33 -7.87 16.85
C ILE A 302 -2.74 -8.24 18.28
N ARG A 303 -1.76 -8.67 19.06
CA ARG A 303 -1.91 -8.92 20.50
C ARG A 303 -1.13 -7.90 21.32
N VAL A 304 -1.78 -7.34 22.34
CA VAL A 304 -1.10 -6.55 23.37
C VAL A 304 -0.42 -7.51 24.35
N LEU A 305 0.91 -7.47 24.41
CA LEU A 305 1.69 -8.23 25.41
C LEU A 305 1.93 -7.42 26.68
N ARG A 306 2.06 -6.10 26.54
CA ARG A 306 2.25 -5.16 27.64
C ARG A 306 1.59 -3.83 27.29
N GLU A 307 0.82 -3.29 28.22
CA GLU A 307 0.23 -1.96 28.09
C GLU A 307 1.30 -0.87 28.28
N PRO A 308 1.21 0.26 27.57
CA PRO A 308 2.10 1.40 27.76
C PRO A 308 1.68 2.20 28.99
N GLU A 309 2.65 2.92 29.54
CA GLU A 309 2.39 4.03 30.45
C GLU A 309 2.23 5.34 29.68
N HIS A 310 1.64 6.34 30.34
CA HIS A 310 1.59 7.68 29.78
C HIS A 310 2.99 8.30 29.79
N THR A 311 3.47 8.73 28.63
CA THR A 311 4.83 9.29 28.45
C THR A 311 4.83 10.68 27.84
N GLY A 312 3.66 11.16 27.41
CA GLY A 312 3.53 12.38 26.62
C GLY A 312 3.81 13.65 27.42
N SER A 313 4.68 14.49 26.88
CA SER A 313 4.80 15.89 27.33
C SER A 313 3.86 16.76 26.50
N LYS A 314 3.04 17.59 27.15
CA LYS A 314 2.10 18.49 26.45
C LYS A 314 2.76 19.28 25.31
N GLN A 315 3.98 19.78 25.51
CA GLN A 315 4.71 20.53 24.49
C GLN A 315 5.10 19.66 23.29
N ALA A 316 5.65 18.48 23.54
CA ALA A 316 6.09 17.57 22.48
C ALA A 316 4.90 16.93 21.73
N VAL A 317 3.80 16.61 22.43
CA VAL A 317 2.54 16.17 21.81
C VAL A 317 2.00 17.24 20.85
N ASN A 318 2.07 18.52 21.22
CA ASN A 318 1.69 19.60 20.30
C ASN A 318 2.58 19.68 19.05
N GLN A 319 3.89 19.39 19.17
CA GLN A 319 4.79 19.30 18.02
C GLN A 319 4.43 18.13 17.11
N MET A 320 4.01 17.00 17.68
CA MET A 320 3.51 15.87 16.90
C MET A 320 2.22 16.22 16.14
N LEU A 321 1.26 16.88 16.80
CA LEU A 321 0.02 17.32 16.15
C LEU A 321 0.27 18.26 14.97
N ARG A 322 1.21 19.22 15.11
CA ARG A 322 1.64 20.08 14.00
C ARG A 322 2.22 19.26 12.85
N GLY A 323 3.08 18.29 13.17
CA GLY A 323 3.64 17.35 12.20
C GLY A 323 2.58 16.55 11.42
N ILE A 324 1.53 16.09 12.11
CA ILE A 324 0.37 15.42 11.50
C ILE A 324 -0.34 16.36 10.52
N ILE A 325 -0.56 17.62 10.91
CA ILE A 325 -1.21 18.63 10.07
C ILE A 325 -0.36 18.90 8.81
N LEU A 326 0.94 19.16 8.96
CA LEU A 326 1.85 19.40 7.84
C LEU A 326 1.84 18.24 6.84
N LYS A 327 1.90 17.00 7.34
CA LYS A 327 1.80 15.80 6.51
C LYS A 327 0.48 15.72 5.74
N ALA A 328 -0.64 16.10 6.37
CA ALA A 328 -1.95 16.09 5.71
C ALA A 328 -2.03 17.10 4.54
N TYR A 329 -1.29 18.20 4.63
CA TYR A 329 -1.18 19.21 3.57
C TYR A 329 -0.02 18.99 2.58
N GLY A 330 0.80 17.94 2.79
CA GLY A 330 1.95 17.64 1.93
C GLY A 330 3.09 18.66 2.05
N LEU A 331 3.20 19.33 3.19
CA LEU A 331 4.22 20.34 3.52
C LEU A 331 5.42 19.76 4.25
#